data_AF-F0BI91-F1
#
_entry.id   AF-F0BI91-F1
#
_cell.length_a   1.000
_cell.length_b   1.000
_cell.length_c   1.000
_cell.angle_alpha   90.00
_cell.angle_beta   90.00
_cell.angle_gamma   90.00
#
_symmetry.space_group_name_H-M   'P 1'
#
loop_
_entity.id
_entity.type
_entity.pdbx_description
1 polymer ?
#
loop_
_entity_poly.entity_id
_entity_poly.type
_entity_poly.pdbx_seq_one_letter_code
_entity_poly.pdbx_strand_id
1 'polypeptide(L)'
;MAAARVRMLTAAALRAMPLPLPGGDKEQRGRVLIVGGSMRVPGAALLAGEAALRAGAGKLQIATAAGIAPGMALAVPEALVLGLGQNAQGEIVRGHRAMDAAMAACDAAVIGPGMVSTGTTAALVKRAIAQAVCTLVLDAGALSPRLRAPPGRPFVLTPHAGEMATLAGDDKAAVEAA
;
A
#
# COMPACT_ATOMS: atom_id res chain seq x y z
N MET A 1 -13.64 -17.04 19.97
CA MET A 1 -13.14 -16.86 18.59
C MET A 1 -12.75 -18.22 18.06
N ALA A 2 -13.24 -18.62 16.87
CA ALA A 2 -12.73 -19.84 16.24
C ALA A 2 -11.23 -19.65 15.98
N ALA A 3 -10.39 -20.60 16.42
CA ALA A 3 -8.96 -20.56 16.12
C ALA A 3 -8.78 -20.42 14.61
N ALA A 4 -8.04 -19.40 14.18
CA ALA A 4 -7.74 -19.21 12.77
C ALA A 4 -7.05 -20.47 12.25
N ARG A 5 -7.61 -21.09 11.21
CA ARG A 5 -7.01 -22.28 10.59
C ARG A 5 -5.79 -21.83 9.79
N VAL A 6 -4.62 -21.95 10.38
CA VAL A 6 -3.35 -21.77 9.66
C VAL A 6 -3.20 -22.92 8.66
N ARG A 7 -3.01 -22.57 7.39
CA ARG A 7 -2.73 -23.53 6.32
C ARG A 7 -1.39 -23.16 5.70
N MET A 8 -0.49 -24.13 5.62
CA MET A 8 0.77 -23.95 4.91
C MET A 8 0.48 -23.72 3.42
N LEU A 9 1.00 -22.62 2.87
CA LEU A 9 0.96 -22.38 1.44
C LEU A 9 1.90 -23.38 0.75
N THR A 10 1.38 -24.11 -0.22
CA THR A 10 2.14 -25.07 -1.02
C THR A 10 2.28 -24.58 -2.45
N ALA A 11 3.26 -25.10 -3.19
CA ALA A 11 3.40 -24.80 -4.61
C ALA A 11 2.14 -25.17 -5.41
N ALA A 12 1.41 -26.21 -5.01
CA ALA A 12 0.13 -26.57 -5.62
C ALA A 12 -0.96 -25.52 -5.35
N ALA A 13 -1.04 -24.99 -4.12
CA ALA A 13 -1.97 -23.92 -3.77
C ALA A 13 -1.66 -22.63 -4.55
N LEU A 14 -0.38 -22.27 -4.71
CA LEU A 14 0.02 -21.10 -5.50
C LEU A 14 -0.32 -21.26 -6.99
N ARG A 15 -0.12 -22.45 -7.57
CA ARG A 15 -0.51 -22.73 -8.96
C ARG A 15 -2.03 -22.62 -9.20
N ALA A 16 -2.84 -22.83 -8.17
CA ALA A 16 -4.28 -22.65 -8.22
C ALA A 16 -4.73 -21.18 -8.15
N MET A 17 -3.80 -20.23 -7.91
CA MET A 17 -4.02 -18.79 -7.94
C MET A 17 -3.20 -18.15 -9.07
N PRO A 18 -3.50 -18.47 -10.34
CA PRO A 18 -2.73 -17.95 -11.46
C PRO A 18 -2.89 -16.44 -11.58
N LEU A 19 -1.87 -15.79 -12.16
CA LEU A 19 -1.98 -14.41 -12.60
C LEU A 19 -3.12 -14.26 -13.63
N PRO A 20 -3.70 -13.06 -13.78
CA PRO A 20 -4.70 -12.79 -14.82
C PRO A 20 -4.21 -13.27 -16.19
N LEU A 21 -5.05 -14.03 -16.89
CA LEU A 21 -4.70 -14.63 -18.19
C LEU A 21 -4.38 -13.55 -19.24
N PRO A 22 -3.61 -13.89 -20.31
CA PRO A 22 -3.26 -12.95 -21.37
C PRO A 22 -4.44 -12.36 -22.16
N GLY A 23 -5.66 -12.90 -22.01
CA GLY A 23 -6.90 -12.34 -22.56
C GLY A 23 -7.50 -11.22 -21.69
N GLY A 24 -8.55 -10.58 -22.19
CA GLY A 24 -9.23 -9.47 -21.52
C GLY A 24 -8.56 -8.11 -21.73
N ASP A 25 -9.31 -7.04 -21.44
CA ASP A 25 -8.79 -5.67 -21.48
C ASP A 25 -8.12 -5.26 -20.16
N LYS A 26 -7.42 -4.12 -20.19
CA LYS A 26 -6.75 -3.54 -19.00
C LYS A 26 -7.70 -3.11 -17.89
N GLU A 27 -9.02 -3.00 -18.14
CA GLU A 27 -10.00 -2.71 -17.10
C GLU A 27 -10.32 -3.96 -16.28
N GLN A 28 -10.40 -5.13 -16.93
CA GLN A 28 -10.73 -6.40 -16.29
C GLN A 28 -9.63 -6.93 -15.35
N ARG A 29 -8.38 -6.52 -15.56
CA ARG A 29 -7.22 -6.92 -14.73
C ARG A 29 -7.05 -6.07 -13.46
N GLY A 30 -7.99 -5.18 -13.21
CA GLY A 30 -8.02 -4.31 -12.05
C GLY A 30 -7.03 -3.15 -12.10
N ARG A 31 -7.29 -2.17 -11.24
CA ARG A 31 -6.49 -0.97 -11.05
C ARG A 31 -5.90 -0.95 -9.65
N VAL A 32 -4.59 -0.75 -9.58
CA VAL A 32 -3.84 -0.63 -8.32
C VAL A 32 -3.34 0.80 -8.14
N LEU A 33 -3.50 1.33 -6.93
CA LEU A 33 -2.88 2.58 -6.50
C LEU A 33 -1.78 2.28 -5.48
N ILE A 34 -0.58 2.82 -5.71
CA ILE A 34 0.48 2.87 -4.71
C ILE A 34 0.52 4.27 -4.13
N VAL A 35 0.42 4.42 -2.82
CA VAL A 35 0.62 5.68 -2.10
C VAL A 35 1.85 5.54 -1.22
N GLY A 36 2.93 6.18 -1.62
CA GLY A 36 4.20 6.00 -0.94
C GLY A 36 5.33 6.75 -1.59
N GLY A 37 6.52 6.52 -1.07
CA GLY A 37 7.71 7.27 -1.45
C GLY A 37 7.82 8.57 -0.68
N SER A 38 9.07 8.98 -0.49
CA SER A 38 9.45 10.25 0.08
C SER A 38 10.68 10.75 -0.66
N MET A 39 11.06 12.02 -0.46
CA MET A 39 12.31 12.55 -1.02
C MET A 39 13.54 11.70 -0.64
N ARG A 40 13.49 11.02 0.50
CA ARG A 40 14.59 10.18 1.00
C ARG A 40 14.54 8.74 0.48
N VAL A 41 13.34 8.19 0.25
CA VAL A 41 13.16 6.78 -0.14
C VAL A 41 12.16 6.67 -1.30
N PRO A 42 12.47 7.22 -2.48
CA PRO A 42 11.58 7.14 -3.65
C PRO A 42 11.42 5.70 -4.16
N GLY A 43 12.49 4.89 -4.09
CA GLY A 43 12.55 3.56 -4.69
C GLY A 43 11.54 2.56 -4.13
N ALA A 44 11.07 2.73 -2.90
CA ALA A 44 10.08 1.82 -2.32
C ALA A 44 8.73 1.88 -3.05
N ALA A 45 8.27 3.07 -3.44
CA ALA A 45 7.05 3.22 -4.24
C ALA A 45 7.22 2.67 -5.67
N LEU A 46 8.42 2.83 -6.24
CA LEU A 46 8.76 2.26 -7.54
C LEU A 46 8.66 0.73 -7.51
N LEU A 47 9.33 0.09 -6.55
CA LEU A 47 9.33 -1.37 -6.40
C LEU A 47 7.93 -1.93 -6.13
N ALA A 48 7.13 -1.24 -5.32
CA ALA A 48 5.74 -1.62 -5.08
C ALA A 48 4.89 -1.51 -6.36
N GLY A 49 5.11 -0.47 -7.17
CA GLY A 49 4.45 -0.31 -8.47
C GLY A 49 4.83 -1.40 -9.47
N GLU A 50 6.12 -1.69 -9.60
CA GLU A 50 6.62 -2.77 -10.45
C GLU A 50 6.07 -4.13 -10.02
N ALA A 51 6.05 -4.41 -8.72
CA ALA A 51 5.47 -5.63 -8.18
C ALA A 51 3.98 -5.76 -8.52
N ALA A 52 3.21 -4.67 -8.48
CA ALA A 52 1.80 -4.67 -8.86
C ALA A 52 1.61 -5.02 -10.35
N LEU A 53 2.43 -4.46 -11.25
CA LEU A 53 2.40 -4.81 -12.68
C LEU A 53 2.80 -6.27 -12.90
N ARG A 54 3.84 -6.77 -12.23
CA ARG A 54 4.26 -8.17 -12.31
C ARG A 54 3.23 -9.14 -11.72
N ALA A 55 2.42 -8.69 -10.76
CA ALA A 55 1.26 -9.41 -10.23
C ALA A 55 0.04 -9.33 -11.16
N GLY A 56 0.16 -8.68 -12.32
CA GLY A 56 -0.84 -8.68 -13.39
C GLY A 56 -1.86 -7.55 -13.30
N ALA A 57 -1.60 -6.48 -12.54
CA ALA A 57 -2.46 -5.30 -12.52
C ALA A 57 -2.61 -4.70 -13.93
N GLY A 58 -3.84 -4.43 -14.35
CA GLY A 58 -4.13 -3.84 -15.66
C GLY A 58 -3.79 -2.34 -15.74
N LYS A 59 -3.94 -1.63 -14.62
CA LYS A 59 -3.62 -0.21 -14.50
C LYS A 59 -2.89 0.07 -13.20
N LEU A 60 -1.78 0.80 -13.32
CA LEU A 60 -1.00 1.27 -12.18
C LEU A 60 -1.14 2.79 -12.03
N GLN A 61 -1.39 3.23 -10.81
CA GLN A 61 -1.26 4.61 -10.38
C GLN A 61 -0.24 4.68 -9.25
N ILE A 62 0.64 5.67 -9.25
CA ILE A 62 1.58 5.93 -8.15
C ILE A 62 1.36 7.36 -7.64
N ALA A 63 0.86 7.49 -6.42
CA ALA A 63 0.79 8.76 -5.72
C ALA A 63 1.98 8.90 -4.78
N THR A 64 2.85 9.86 -5.08
CA THR A 64 4.15 10.02 -4.43
C THR A 64 4.40 11.48 -4.06
N ALA A 65 5.44 11.76 -3.28
CA ALA A 65 5.81 13.12 -2.92
C ALA A 65 6.10 13.96 -4.19
N ALA A 66 5.57 15.18 -4.28
CA ALA A 66 5.59 15.99 -5.49
C ALA A 66 7.00 16.22 -6.05
N GLY A 67 8.02 16.33 -5.18
CA GLY A 67 9.40 16.54 -5.58
C GLY A 67 10.03 15.34 -6.32
N ILE A 68 9.49 14.13 -6.17
CA ILE A 68 9.97 12.91 -6.87
C ILE A 68 9.02 12.43 -7.96
N ALA A 69 7.85 13.04 -8.13
CA ALA A 69 6.85 12.60 -9.11
C ALA A 69 7.34 12.63 -10.57
N PRO A 70 8.05 13.66 -11.06
CA PRO A 70 8.59 13.64 -12.43
C PRO A 70 9.58 12.50 -12.67
N GLY A 71 10.49 12.26 -11.72
CA GLY A 71 11.45 11.15 -11.80
C GLY A 71 10.75 9.79 -11.77
N MET A 72 9.71 9.65 -10.95
CA MET A 72 8.89 8.44 -10.90
C MET A 72 8.18 8.18 -12.24
N ALA A 73 7.64 9.22 -12.88
CA ALA A 73 6.95 9.10 -14.17
C ALA A 73 7.89 8.66 -15.31
N LEU A 74 9.16 9.06 -15.26
CA LEU A 74 10.17 8.60 -16.20
C LEU A 74 10.62 7.16 -15.92
N ALA A 75 10.68 6.77 -14.65
CA ALA A 75 11.15 5.44 -14.24
C ALA A 75 10.09 4.34 -14.41
N VAL A 76 8.80 4.68 -14.32
CA VAL A 76 7.67 3.76 -14.50
C VAL A 76 6.69 4.37 -15.51
N PRO A 77 7.03 4.39 -16.81
CA PRO A 77 6.23 5.05 -17.84
C PRO A 77 4.83 4.45 -18.03
N GLU A 78 4.62 3.21 -17.58
CA GLU A 78 3.32 2.53 -17.60
C GLU A 78 2.35 3.08 -16.54
N ALA A 79 2.86 3.79 -15.52
CA ALA A 79 2.06 4.30 -14.42
C ALA A 79 1.52 5.71 -14.68
N LEU A 80 0.29 5.96 -14.22
CA LEU A 80 -0.16 7.33 -13.97
C LEU A 80 0.44 7.80 -12.65
N VAL A 81 1.30 8.82 -12.68
CA VAL A 81 1.96 9.34 -11.48
C VAL A 81 1.27 10.62 -10.99
N LEU A 82 0.92 10.64 -9.70
CA LEU A 82 0.33 11.77 -9.00
C LEU A 82 1.37 12.38 -8.05
N GLY A 83 1.70 13.65 -8.25
CA GLY A 83 2.49 14.43 -7.29
C GLY A 83 1.62 14.94 -6.15
N LEU A 84 1.84 14.44 -4.94
CA LEU A 84 1.16 14.86 -3.73
C LEU A 84 1.99 15.90 -2.98
N GLY A 85 1.31 16.83 -2.31
CA GLY A 85 2.00 17.82 -1.47
C GLY A 85 2.84 17.13 -0.40
N GLN A 86 3.95 17.77 -0.04
CA GLN A 86 4.92 17.24 0.91
C GLN A 86 5.33 18.29 1.94
N ASN A 87 5.78 17.84 3.12
CA ASN A 87 6.36 18.71 4.13
C ASN A 87 7.86 19.02 3.83
N ALA A 88 8.50 19.81 4.69
CA ALA A 88 9.91 20.19 4.53
C ALA A 88 10.87 18.97 4.60
N GLN A 89 10.45 17.88 5.23
CA GLN A 89 11.19 16.63 5.32
C GLN A 89 10.98 15.73 4.08
N GLY A 90 10.14 16.17 3.13
CA GLY A 90 9.86 15.43 1.91
C GLY A 90 8.88 14.27 2.09
N GLU A 91 8.06 14.30 3.13
CA GLU A 91 7.01 13.31 3.41
C GLU A 91 5.66 13.80 2.86
N ILE A 92 4.88 12.88 2.30
CA ILE A 92 3.53 13.16 1.77
C ILE A 92 2.62 13.65 2.90
N VAL A 93 1.94 14.78 2.69
CA VAL A 93 0.92 15.28 3.63
C VAL A 93 -0.48 14.79 3.25
N ARG A 94 -1.45 15.00 4.14
CA ARG A 94 -2.85 14.60 3.91
C ARG A 94 -3.63 15.65 3.11
N GLY A 95 -4.79 15.25 2.58
CA GLY A 95 -5.82 16.18 2.09
C GLY A 95 -5.80 16.41 0.57
N HIS A 96 -5.25 15.45 -0.19
CA HIS A 96 -5.15 15.55 -1.64
C HIS A 96 -6.38 14.96 -2.33
N ARG A 97 -7.22 15.82 -2.92
CA ARG A 97 -8.39 15.39 -3.72
C ARG A 97 -8.04 14.42 -4.84
N ALA A 98 -6.86 14.59 -5.46
CA ALA A 98 -6.37 13.69 -6.50
C ALA A 98 -6.12 12.26 -5.97
N MET A 99 -5.57 12.14 -4.76
CA MET A 99 -5.42 10.83 -4.11
C MET A 99 -6.79 10.24 -3.78
N ASP A 100 -7.71 11.02 -3.23
CA ASP A 100 -9.07 10.54 -2.90
C ASP A 100 -9.78 10.01 -4.15
N ALA A 101 -9.69 10.73 -5.28
CA ALA A 101 -10.25 10.31 -6.56
C ALA A 101 -9.59 9.04 -7.10
N ALA A 102 -8.26 8.93 -7.00
CA ALA A 102 -7.52 7.74 -7.42
C ALA A 102 -7.90 6.51 -6.58
N MET A 103 -8.08 6.69 -5.27
CA MET A 103 -8.55 5.66 -4.35
C MET A 103 -9.98 5.21 -4.64
N ALA A 104 -10.86 6.14 -5.05
CA ALA A 104 -12.24 5.82 -5.42
C ALA A 104 -12.35 5.05 -6.74
N ALA A 105 -11.33 5.16 -7.60
CA ALA A 105 -11.31 4.57 -8.94
C ALA A 105 -10.46 3.29 -9.06
N CYS A 106 -9.82 2.82 -7.97
CA CYS A 106 -8.99 1.62 -7.97
C CYS A 106 -9.65 0.45 -7.23
N ASP A 107 -9.24 -0.78 -7.53
CA ASP A 107 -9.71 -2.00 -6.86
C ASP A 107 -8.90 -2.31 -5.60
N ALA A 108 -7.63 -1.93 -5.60
CA ALA A 108 -6.75 -2.02 -4.45
C ALA A 108 -5.83 -0.81 -4.32
N ALA A 109 -5.56 -0.38 -3.09
CA ALA A 109 -4.54 0.61 -2.79
C ALA A 109 -3.54 0.10 -1.74
N VAL A 110 -2.26 0.24 -2.03
CA VAL A 110 -1.15 -0.02 -1.12
C VAL A 110 -0.65 1.30 -0.56
N ILE A 111 -0.56 1.44 0.76
CA ILE A 111 -0.13 2.70 1.40
C ILE A 111 1.04 2.42 2.34
N GLY A 112 2.09 3.26 2.25
CA GLY A 112 3.17 3.30 3.21
C GLY A 112 4.59 2.92 2.76
N PRO A 113 4.84 2.19 1.65
CA PRO A 113 6.20 1.93 1.17
C PRO A 113 7.01 3.23 1.00
N GLY A 114 8.19 3.31 1.62
CA GLY A 114 9.07 4.50 1.56
C GLY A 114 8.60 5.70 2.40
N MET A 115 7.56 5.52 3.21
CA MET A 115 7.10 6.47 4.21
C MET A 115 7.59 6.09 5.60
N VAL A 116 7.56 7.05 6.53
CA VAL A 116 7.89 6.83 7.95
C VAL A 116 6.60 6.93 8.76
N SER A 117 6.48 6.14 9.84
CA SER A 117 5.36 6.19 10.78
C SER A 117 5.41 7.47 11.63
N THR A 118 5.02 8.59 11.04
CA THR A 118 4.92 9.91 11.70
C THR A 118 3.45 10.30 11.91
N GLY A 119 3.22 11.39 12.66
CA GLY A 119 1.89 11.98 12.80
C GLY A 119 1.26 12.37 11.45
N THR A 120 2.09 12.82 10.50
CA THR A 120 1.69 13.16 9.13
C THR A 120 1.15 11.93 8.41
N THR A 121 1.92 10.84 8.38
CA THR A 121 1.53 9.58 7.74
C THR A 121 0.30 8.98 8.42
N ALA A 122 0.24 8.96 9.75
CA ALA A 122 -0.93 8.48 10.47
C ALA A 122 -2.22 9.24 10.10
N ALA A 123 -2.12 10.56 9.88
CA ALA A 123 -3.26 11.37 9.46
C ALA A 123 -3.67 11.13 8.00
N LEU A 124 -2.71 10.83 7.12
CA LEU A 124 -2.96 10.39 5.74
C LEU A 124 -3.69 9.03 5.74
N VAL A 125 -3.16 8.04 6.47
CA VAL A 125 -3.71 6.69 6.58
C VAL A 125 -5.12 6.73 7.18
N LYS A 126 -5.35 7.52 8.24
CA LYS A 126 -6.69 7.70 8.82
C LYS A 126 -7.70 8.21 7.80
N ARG A 127 -7.31 9.16 6.94
CA ARG A 127 -8.17 9.66 5.85
C ARG A 127 -8.43 8.56 4.82
N ALA A 128 -7.38 7.88 4.37
CA ALA A 128 -7.48 6.81 3.40
C ALA A 128 -8.45 5.71 3.87
N ILE A 129 -8.30 5.27 5.12
CA ILE A 129 -9.20 4.29 5.76
C ILE A 129 -10.65 4.77 5.78
N ALA A 130 -10.89 6.04 6.11
CA ALA A 130 -12.24 6.59 6.18
C ALA A 130 -12.92 6.72 4.80
N GLN A 131 -12.14 6.82 3.72
CA GLN A 131 -12.64 7.04 2.37
C GLN A 131 -12.53 5.82 1.46
N ALA A 132 -11.81 4.79 1.87
CA ALA A 132 -11.55 3.63 1.04
C ALA A 132 -12.84 2.93 0.66
N VAL A 133 -13.06 2.82 -0.65
CA VAL A 133 -14.06 1.94 -1.26
C VAL A 133 -13.43 0.67 -1.82
N CYS A 134 -12.10 0.64 -1.93
CA CYS A 134 -11.27 -0.43 -2.47
C CYS A 134 -10.66 -1.32 -1.36
N THR A 135 -9.95 -2.37 -1.75
CA THR A 135 -9.14 -3.17 -0.82
C THR A 135 -7.92 -2.35 -0.38
N LEU A 136 -7.69 -2.23 0.92
CA LEU A 136 -6.52 -1.51 1.44
C LEU A 136 -5.45 -2.48 1.94
N VAL A 137 -4.23 -2.27 1.45
CA VAL A 137 -3.00 -2.89 1.95
C VAL A 137 -2.19 -1.80 2.64
N LEU A 138 -1.89 -1.99 3.92
CA LEU A 138 -1.10 -1.04 4.71
C LEU A 138 0.23 -1.70 5.04
N ASP A 139 1.31 -0.99 4.70
CA ASP A 139 2.68 -1.48 4.81
C ASP A 139 3.60 -0.40 5.40
N ALA A 140 4.74 -0.80 5.96
CA ALA A 140 5.81 0.09 6.37
C ALA A 140 5.32 1.32 7.18
N GLY A 141 5.57 2.54 6.69
CA GLY A 141 5.20 3.78 7.37
C GLY A 141 3.71 3.94 7.65
N ALA A 142 2.83 3.19 6.98
CA ALA A 142 1.40 3.19 7.27
C ALA A 142 1.02 2.38 8.52
N LEU A 143 1.91 1.48 8.96
CA LEU A 143 1.75 0.67 10.16
C LEU A 143 2.19 1.48 11.38
N SER A 144 1.21 2.02 12.11
CA SER A 144 1.46 2.80 13.32
C SER A 144 0.60 2.30 14.48
N PRO A 145 1.02 2.50 15.75
CA PRO A 145 0.20 2.18 16.93
C PRO A 145 -1.16 2.89 16.96
N ARG A 146 -1.32 3.95 16.16
CA ARG A 146 -2.57 4.73 16.01
C ARG A 146 -3.50 4.16 14.95
N LEU A 147 -3.05 3.14 14.21
CA LEU A 147 -3.86 2.45 13.22
C LEU A 147 -5.09 1.83 13.90
N ARG A 148 -6.25 2.08 13.32
CA ARG A 148 -7.52 1.49 13.77
C ARG A 148 -8.20 0.93 12.53
N ALA A 149 -8.31 -0.39 12.45
CA ALA A 149 -9.06 -1.03 11.38
C ALA A 149 -10.56 -0.73 11.59
N PRO A 150 -11.25 -0.12 10.62
CA PRO A 150 -12.68 0.09 10.72
C PRO A 150 -13.41 -1.25 10.61
N PRO A 151 -14.51 -1.42 11.35
CA PRO A 151 -15.29 -2.65 11.32
C PRO A 151 -15.87 -2.91 9.91
N GLY A 152 -15.94 -4.18 9.52
CA GLY A 152 -16.71 -4.62 8.36
C GLY A 152 -16.05 -4.47 6.98
N ARG A 153 -14.78 -4.06 6.90
CA ARG A 153 -14.02 -4.06 5.63
C ARG A 153 -12.71 -4.83 5.78
N PRO A 154 -12.33 -5.68 4.83
CA PRO A 154 -11.06 -6.38 4.88
C PRO A 154 -9.90 -5.41 4.59
N PHE A 155 -8.94 -5.36 5.51
CA PHE A 155 -7.64 -4.72 5.33
C PHE A 155 -6.57 -5.80 5.34
N VAL A 156 -5.53 -5.61 4.55
CA VAL A 156 -4.31 -6.41 4.64
C VAL A 156 -3.25 -5.56 5.31
N LEU A 157 -2.66 -6.07 6.38
CA LEU A 157 -1.51 -5.46 7.03
C LEU A 157 -0.30 -6.35 6.72
N THR A 158 0.84 -5.75 6.40
CA THR A 158 2.08 -6.50 6.09
C THR A 158 3.22 -6.22 7.07
N PRO A 159 3.00 -6.27 8.39
CA PRO A 159 4.04 -5.96 9.35
C PRO A 159 5.17 -7.00 9.31
N HIS A 160 6.41 -6.55 9.35
CA HIS A 160 7.50 -7.40 9.85
C HIS A 160 7.39 -7.55 11.38
N ALA A 161 8.17 -8.43 12.01
CA ALA A 161 8.08 -8.71 13.45
C ALA A 161 8.14 -7.44 14.34
N GLY A 162 9.06 -6.51 14.06
CA GLY A 162 9.12 -5.23 14.79
C GLY A 162 7.91 -4.30 14.62
N GLU A 163 7.32 -4.21 13.42
CA GLU A 163 6.09 -3.45 13.17
C GLU A 163 4.91 -4.12 13.87
N MET A 164 4.86 -5.46 13.85
CA MET A 164 3.82 -6.21 14.54
C MET A 164 3.90 -6.02 16.05
N ALA A 165 5.09 -6.07 16.63
CA ALA A 165 5.33 -5.77 18.04
C ALA A 165 4.83 -4.35 18.40
N THR A 166 5.14 -3.38 17.56
CA THR A 166 4.68 -1.99 17.68
C THR A 166 3.15 -1.87 17.61
N LEU A 167 2.50 -2.62 16.72
CA LEU A 167 1.03 -2.62 16.56
C LEU A 167 0.32 -3.34 17.71
N ALA A 168 0.89 -4.44 18.20
CA ALA A 168 0.35 -5.25 19.28
C ALA A 168 0.63 -4.66 20.67
N GLY A 169 1.59 -3.74 20.79
CA GLY A 169 2.08 -3.27 22.09
C GLY A 169 2.85 -4.36 22.84
N ASP A 170 3.55 -5.21 22.10
CA ASP A 170 4.28 -6.38 22.60
C ASP A 170 5.78 -6.28 22.29
N ASP A 171 6.57 -7.23 22.78
CA ASP A 171 7.98 -7.36 22.47
C ASP A 171 8.21 -8.12 21.14
N LYS A 172 9.24 -7.73 20.39
CA LYS A 172 9.57 -8.36 19.11
C LYS A 172 9.88 -9.85 19.26
N ALA A 173 10.61 -10.25 20.30
CA ALA A 173 10.95 -11.66 20.52
C ALA A 173 9.71 -12.48 20.87
N ALA A 174 8.75 -11.89 21.58
CA ALA A 174 7.46 -12.54 21.85
C ALA A 174 6.67 -12.78 20.55
N VAL A 175 6.65 -11.80 19.65
CA VAL A 175 6.03 -11.93 18.32
C VAL A 175 6.70 -12.99 17.45
N GLU A 176 8.03 -13.10 17.47
CA GLU A 176 8.77 -14.10 16.68
C GLU A 176 8.61 -15.53 17.23
N ALA A 177 8.28 -15.68 18.51
CA ALA A 177 8.09 -16.98 19.16
C ALA A 177 6.66 -17.55 19.04
N ALA A 178 5.68 -16.76 18.58
CA ALA A 178 4.27 -17.10 18.46
C ALA A 178 3.95 -17.86 17.15
#